data_AF-A0AAW4MZ62-F1
#
_entry.id   AF-A0AAW4MZ62-F1
#
_cell.length_a   1.000
_cell.length_b   1.000
_cell.length_c   1.000
_cell.angle_alpha   90.00
_cell.angle_beta   90.00
_cell.angle_gamma   90.00
#
_symmetry.space_group_name_H-M   'P 1'
#
loop_
_entity.id
_entity.type
_entity.pdbx_description
1 polymer ?
#
loop_
_entity_poly.entity_id
_entity_poly.type
_entity_poly.pdbx_seq_one_letter_code
_entity_poly.pdbx_strand_id
1 'polypeptide(L)'
;MSTEKFEVRQDLDNDGMLVYKNAKTLNRYQELCRERDETDVSKFRCFFAFSQEQLEQGQRSIKLKPNEKLVSFGGGGFGVEDGVNKYFAHLNEVQNRIRTECDPQEVYCYEFNNYESFIAFDGDVDAIRLIAAIWGQETASRIKRFSPFYSLESLFREK
;
A
#
# COMPACT_ATOMS: atom_id res chain seq x y z
N MET A 1 24.26 -10.72 -7.57
CA MET A 1 23.05 -10.86 -6.73
C MET A 1 23.37 -11.77 -5.57
N SER A 2 23.07 -11.38 -4.33
CA SER A 2 23.38 -12.22 -3.16
C SER A 2 22.65 -13.57 -3.26
N THR A 3 23.40 -14.66 -3.10
CA THR A 3 22.89 -16.03 -3.04
C THR A 3 22.41 -16.40 -1.65
N GLU A 4 22.59 -15.51 -0.68
CA GLU A 4 22.18 -15.75 0.70
C GLU A 4 20.65 -15.82 0.79
N LYS A 5 20.20 -16.68 1.70
CA LYS A 5 18.77 -16.86 1.99
C LYS A 5 18.29 -15.68 2.83
N PHE A 6 17.07 -15.23 2.57
CA PHE A 6 16.39 -14.28 3.45
C PHE A 6 16.18 -14.93 4.83
N GLU A 7 16.70 -14.28 5.87
CA GLU A 7 16.61 -14.75 7.24
C GLU A 7 15.73 -13.78 8.03
N VAL A 8 14.80 -14.30 8.82
CA VAL A 8 13.91 -13.49 9.66
C VAL A 8 13.64 -14.20 10.99
N ARG A 9 13.71 -13.43 12.07
CA ARG A 9 13.31 -13.83 13.42
C ARG A 9 12.56 -12.68 14.11
N GLN A 10 11.74 -13.04 15.09
CA GLN A 10 11.15 -12.07 16.01
C GLN A 10 12.13 -11.79 17.15
N ASP A 11 12.28 -10.52 17.53
CA ASP A 11 13.22 -10.07 18.55
C ASP A 11 12.49 -9.51 19.77
N LEU A 12 12.35 -10.33 20.82
CA LEU A 12 11.63 -9.97 22.03
C LEU A 12 12.35 -8.89 22.86
N ASP A 13 13.67 -8.75 22.72
CA ASP A 13 14.44 -7.69 23.37
C ASP A 13 14.29 -6.34 22.64
N ASN A 14 13.60 -6.34 21.50
CA ASN A 14 13.32 -5.19 20.66
C ASN A 14 11.81 -5.10 20.38
N ASP A 15 11.03 -5.10 21.46
CA ASP A 15 9.56 -5.01 21.50
C ASP A 15 8.81 -6.09 20.70
N GLY A 16 9.48 -7.13 20.20
CA GLY A 16 8.90 -8.14 19.35
C GLY A 16 8.94 -7.80 17.85
N MET A 17 9.72 -6.79 17.45
CA MET A 17 9.95 -6.47 16.03
C MET A 17 10.58 -7.63 15.28
N LEU A 18 10.33 -7.70 13.97
CA LEU A 18 11.04 -8.62 13.09
C LEU A 18 12.40 -8.06 12.71
N VAL A 19 13.45 -8.83 13.02
CA VAL A 19 14.81 -8.57 12.57
C VAL A 19 15.10 -9.53 11.42
N TYR A 20 15.49 -8.97 10.29
CA TYR A 20 15.75 -9.73 9.08
C TYR A 20 17.05 -9.33 8.39
N LYS A 21 17.62 -10.27 7.62
CA LYS A 21 18.87 -10.13 6.88
C LYS A 21 18.70 -10.64 5.45
N ASN A 22 19.56 -10.15 4.57
CA ASN A 22 19.66 -10.58 3.17
C ASN A 22 18.39 -10.35 2.36
N ALA A 23 17.63 -9.30 2.69
CA ALA A 23 16.50 -8.86 1.87
C ALA A 23 17.01 -8.41 0.49
N LYS A 24 16.35 -8.87 -0.57
CA LYS A 24 16.76 -8.66 -1.96
C LYS A 24 15.94 -7.58 -2.65
N THR A 25 14.69 -7.39 -2.22
CA THR A 25 13.70 -6.56 -2.90
C THR A 25 13.16 -5.40 -2.06
N LEU A 26 13.44 -5.35 -0.75
CA LEU A 26 12.92 -4.29 0.12
C LEU A 26 13.28 -2.87 -0.31
N ASN A 27 14.50 -2.61 -0.77
CA ASN A 27 14.86 -1.29 -1.29
C ASN A 27 13.98 -0.92 -2.48
N ARG A 28 13.72 -1.88 -3.37
CA ARG A 28 12.85 -1.68 -4.53
C ARG A 28 11.39 -1.46 -4.11
N TYR A 29 10.91 -2.20 -3.12
CA TYR A 29 9.59 -1.98 -2.54
C TYR A 29 9.44 -0.56 -1.99
N GLN A 30 10.41 -0.08 -1.21
CA GLN A 30 10.39 1.27 -0.66
C GLN A 30 10.46 2.37 -1.73
N GLU A 31 11.22 2.17 -2.80
CA GLU A 31 11.21 3.06 -3.96
C GLU A 31 9.82 3.15 -4.61
N LEU A 32 9.16 2.01 -4.81
CA LEU A 32 7.82 1.96 -5.39
C LEU A 32 6.76 2.58 -4.46
N CYS A 33 6.87 2.37 -3.15
CA CYS A 33 6.02 3.05 -2.17
C CYS A 33 6.21 4.57 -2.21
N ARG A 34 7.46 5.06 -2.26
CA ARG A 34 7.72 6.50 -2.45
C ARG A 34 7.15 7.02 -3.76
N GLU A 35 7.31 6.30 -4.86
CA GLU A 35 6.73 6.66 -6.16
C GLU A 35 5.20 6.81 -6.06
N ARG A 36 4.51 5.87 -5.39
CA ARG A 36 3.08 5.93 -5.13
C ARG A 36 2.71 7.13 -4.25
N ASP A 37 3.36 7.27 -3.10
CA ASP A 37 2.97 8.21 -2.04
C ASP A 37 3.31 9.66 -2.39
N GLU A 38 4.38 9.87 -3.16
CA GLU A 38 4.83 11.19 -3.62
C GLU A 38 4.26 11.57 -5.00
N THR A 39 3.32 10.78 -5.55
CA THR A 39 2.70 11.08 -6.84
C THR A 39 1.97 12.42 -6.79
N ASP A 40 2.45 13.38 -7.59
CA ASP A 40 1.77 14.66 -7.80
C ASP A 40 0.48 14.48 -8.61
N VAL A 41 -0.65 14.46 -7.90
CA VAL A 41 -1.99 14.27 -8.46
C VAL A 41 -2.41 15.38 -9.42
N SER A 42 -1.81 16.57 -9.34
CA SER A 42 -2.17 17.71 -10.20
C SER A 42 -1.85 17.45 -11.67
N LYS A 43 -0.85 16.60 -11.96
CA LYS A 43 -0.50 16.13 -13.30
C LYS A 43 -1.65 15.39 -13.99
N PHE A 44 -2.56 14.82 -13.20
CA PHE A 44 -3.74 14.11 -13.67
C PHE A 44 -5.00 14.98 -13.62
N ARG A 45 -4.88 16.30 -13.38
CA ARG A 45 -6.02 17.19 -13.13
C ARG A 45 -6.88 16.73 -11.95
N CYS A 46 -6.22 16.25 -10.90
CA CYS A 46 -6.80 15.89 -9.61
C CYS A 46 -6.23 16.80 -8.51
N PHE A 47 -6.94 16.89 -7.39
CA PHE A 47 -6.52 17.62 -6.18
C PHE A 47 -7.23 17.05 -4.94
N PHE A 48 -6.78 17.44 -3.76
CA PHE A 48 -7.44 17.11 -2.49
C PHE A 48 -8.02 18.36 -1.83
N ALA A 49 -9.20 18.22 -1.23
CA ALA A 49 -9.86 19.28 -0.48
C ALA A 49 -10.62 18.72 0.73
N PHE A 50 -10.40 19.37 1.87
CA PHE A 50 -11.03 19.08 3.17
C PHE A 50 -11.81 20.27 3.72
N SER A 51 -11.85 21.37 2.95
CA SER A 51 -12.67 22.55 3.22
C SER A 51 -13.28 23.09 1.93
N GLN A 52 -14.30 23.93 2.06
CA GLN A 52 -14.94 24.60 0.91
C GLN A 52 -13.94 25.49 0.14
N GLU A 53 -13.06 26.19 0.86
CA GLU A 53 -12.03 27.04 0.25
C GLU A 53 -11.05 26.24 -0.60
N GLN A 54 -10.59 25.08 -0.09
CA GLN A 54 -9.71 24.18 -0.84
C GLN A 54 -10.40 23.61 -2.07
N LEU A 55 -11.71 23.32 -1.98
CA LEU A 55 -12.49 22.82 -3.11
C LEU A 55 -12.56 23.86 -4.25
N GLU A 56 -12.84 25.12 -3.91
CA GLU A 56 -12.88 26.21 -4.89
C GLU A 56 -11.50 26.49 -5.50
N GLN A 57 -10.43 26.48 -4.70
CA GLN A 57 -9.07 26.62 -5.17
C GLN A 57 -8.68 25.46 -6.10
N GLY A 58 -9.03 24.24 -5.73
CA GLY A 58 -8.78 23.03 -6.51
C GLY A 58 -9.47 23.05 -7.86
N GLN A 59 -10.76 23.40 -7.91
CA GLN A 59 -11.51 23.55 -9.17
C GLN A 59 -10.86 24.55 -10.13
N ARG A 60 -10.35 25.67 -9.60
CA ARG A 60 -9.60 26.66 -10.38
C ARG A 60 -8.26 26.10 -10.86
N SER A 61 -7.54 25.37 -10.02
CA SER A 61 -6.22 24.80 -10.35
C SER A 61 -6.26 23.80 -11.51
N ILE A 62 -7.28 22.95 -11.55
CA ILE A 62 -7.46 21.95 -12.62
C ILE A 62 -8.10 22.52 -13.88
N LYS A 63 -8.45 23.82 -13.85
CA LYS A 63 -9.13 24.55 -14.93
C LYS A 63 -10.35 23.80 -15.44
N LEU A 64 -11.25 23.45 -14.52
CA LEU A 64 -12.47 22.69 -14.84
C LEU A 64 -13.29 23.46 -15.88
N LYS A 65 -13.64 22.79 -16.99
CA LYS A 65 -14.44 23.41 -18.06
C LYS A 65 -15.93 23.33 -17.74
N PRO A 66 -16.78 24.22 -18.30
CA PRO A 66 -18.22 24.21 -18.03
C PRO A 66 -18.96 22.89 -18.37
N ASN A 67 -18.42 22.10 -19.29
CA ASN A 67 -18.96 20.80 -19.70
C ASN A 67 -18.27 19.60 -19.05
N GLU A 68 -17.26 19.82 -18.20
CA GLU A 68 -16.57 18.76 -17.48
C GLU A 68 -17.20 18.58 -16.10
N LYS A 69 -17.42 17.33 -15.70
CA LYS A 69 -17.92 17.00 -14.37
C LYS A 69 -16.75 16.82 -13.42
N LEU A 70 -16.86 17.45 -12.24
CA LEU A 70 -16.00 17.14 -11.11
C LEU A 70 -16.48 15.83 -10.46
N VAL A 71 -15.56 14.88 -10.31
CA VAL A 71 -15.79 13.58 -9.67
C VAL A 71 -15.01 13.53 -8.37
N SER A 72 -15.64 13.04 -7.31
CA SER A 72 -14.99 12.76 -6.03
C SER A 72 -14.41 11.35 -6.00
N PHE A 73 -13.24 11.16 -5.40
CA PHE A 73 -12.61 9.87 -5.17
C PHE A 73 -11.87 9.84 -3.82
N GLY A 74 -11.83 8.68 -3.16
CA GLY A 74 -11.14 8.51 -1.88
C GLY A 74 -11.61 9.47 -0.76
N GLY A 75 -10.74 9.68 0.23
CA GLY A 75 -10.99 10.59 1.34
C GLY A 75 -10.61 12.04 1.00
N GLY A 76 -11.49 12.75 0.29
CA GLY A 76 -11.30 14.17 -0.04
C GLY A 76 -10.62 14.45 -1.39
N GLY A 77 -10.47 13.45 -2.25
CA GLY A 77 -9.94 13.62 -3.61
C GLY A 77 -11.01 14.08 -4.60
N PHE A 78 -10.63 14.97 -5.51
CA PHE A 78 -11.49 15.48 -6.59
C PHE A 78 -10.71 15.59 -7.90
N GLY A 79 -11.37 15.39 -9.04
CA GLY A 79 -10.76 15.56 -10.35
C GLY A 79 -11.75 15.42 -11.49
N VAL A 80 -11.26 15.59 -12.71
CA VAL A 80 -12.05 15.23 -13.91
C VAL A 80 -12.01 13.72 -14.12
N GLU A 81 -13.10 13.13 -14.62
CA GLU A 81 -13.25 11.67 -14.75
C GLU A 81 -12.07 10.98 -15.47
N ASP A 82 -11.65 11.49 -16.64
CA ASP A 82 -10.47 10.98 -17.37
C ASP A 82 -9.17 11.11 -16.56
N GLY A 83 -9.05 12.19 -15.79
CA GLY A 83 -7.91 12.45 -14.92
C GLY A 83 -7.82 11.45 -13.77
N VAL A 84 -8.94 11.23 -13.09
CA VAL A 84 -9.08 10.24 -12.02
C VAL A 84 -8.76 8.85 -12.54
N ASN A 85 -9.26 8.48 -13.72
CA ASN A 85 -8.94 7.19 -14.35
C ASN A 85 -7.44 7.04 -14.65
N LYS A 86 -6.78 8.07 -15.16
CA LYS A 86 -5.32 8.06 -15.40
C LYS A 86 -4.52 7.99 -14.11
N TYR A 87 -4.95 8.67 -13.07
CA TYR A 87 -4.32 8.60 -11.75
C TYR A 87 -4.41 7.18 -11.18
N PHE A 88 -5.59 6.56 -11.20
CA PHE A 88 -5.75 5.17 -10.76
C PHE A 88 -4.98 4.19 -11.64
N ALA A 89 -4.89 4.42 -12.96
CA ALA A 89 -4.06 3.60 -13.84
C ALA A 89 -2.58 3.66 -13.44
N HIS A 90 -2.05 4.84 -13.10
CA HIS A 90 -0.69 5.01 -12.56
C HIS A 90 -0.50 4.27 -11.24
N LEU A 91 -1.43 4.42 -10.28
CA LEU A 91 -1.34 3.68 -9.01
C LEU A 91 -1.37 2.16 -9.21
N ASN A 92 -2.22 1.68 -10.12
CA ASN A 92 -2.30 0.26 -10.48
C ASN A 92 -1.03 -0.23 -11.17
N GLU A 93 -0.35 0.61 -11.95
CA GLU A 93 0.96 0.29 -12.53
C GLU A 93 2.01 0.09 -11.44
N VAL A 94 2.09 1.02 -10.48
CA VAL A 94 3.03 0.92 -9.35
C VAL A 94 2.73 -0.34 -8.52
N GLN A 95 1.46 -0.62 -8.23
CA GLN A 95 1.07 -1.84 -7.53
C GLN A 95 1.43 -3.11 -8.34
N ASN A 96 1.26 -3.09 -9.66
CA ASN A 96 1.69 -4.20 -10.52
C ASN A 96 3.20 -4.41 -10.47
N ARG A 97 3.99 -3.34 -10.47
CA ARG A 97 5.44 -3.41 -10.31
C ARG A 97 5.83 -3.98 -8.95
N ILE A 98 5.16 -3.56 -7.87
CA ILE A 98 5.35 -4.19 -6.54
C ILE A 98 5.06 -5.69 -6.64
N ARG A 99 3.94 -6.07 -7.26
CA ARG A 99 3.53 -7.46 -7.42
C ARG A 99 4.55 -8.32 -8.19
N THR A 100 5.23 -7.75 -9.19
CA THR A 100 6.16 -8.49 -10.06
C THR A 100 7.63 -8.39 -9.66
N GLU A 101 8.02 -7.30 -8.98
CA GLU A 101 9.43 -7.00 -8.68
C GLU A 101 9.80 -7.27 -7.22
N CYS A 102 8.82 -7.43 -6.33
CA CYS A 102 9.06 -7.60 -4.89
C CYS A 102 8.71 -9.01 -4.39
N ASP A 103 9.47 -9.46 -3.39
CA ASP A 103 9.20 -10.71 -2.69
C ASP A 103 8.14 -10.48 -1.61
N PRO A 104 7.01 -11.22 -1.62
CA PRO A 104 5.90 -10.98 -0.71
C PRO A 104 6.24 -11.35 0.75
N GLN A 105 7.20 -12.24 1.01
CA GLN A 105 7.65 -12.56 2.37
C GLN A 105 8.50 -11.41 2.94
N GLU A 106 9.36 -10.81 2.13
CA GLU A 106 10.13 -9.63 2.54
C GLU A 106 9.19 -8.45 2.84
N VAL A 107 8.26 -8.16 1.93
CA VAL A 107 7.27 -7.08 2.11
C VAL A 107 6.42 -7.30 3.35
N TYR A 108 5.95 -8.53 3.59
CA TYR A 108 5.22 -8.85 4.81
C TYR A 108 6.03 -8.53 6.07
N CYS A 109 7.32 -8.89 6.11
CA CYS A 109 8.16 -8.63 7.27
C CYS A 109 8.41 -7.13 7.50
N TYR A 110 8.57 -6.36 6.43
CA TYR A 110 8.69 -4.90 6.51
C TYR A 110 7.39 -4.27 7.01
N GLU A 111 6.24 -4.67 6.44
CA GLU A 111 4.95 -4.09 6.79
C GLU A 111 4.44 -4.54 8.16
N PHE A 112 4.81 -5.74 8.62
CA PHE A 112 4.58 -6.17 9.99
C PHE A 112 5.21 -5.18 11.00
N ASN A 113 6.43 -4.71 10.73
CA ASN A 113 7.06 -3.70 11.58
C ASN A 113 6.41 -2.32 11.40
N ASN A 114 6.09 -1.94 10.15
CA ASN A 114 5.47 -0.64 9.83
C ASN A 114 4.06 -0.47 10.42
N TYR A 115 3.27 -1.54 10.46
CA TYR A 115 1.96 -1.57 11.12
C TYR A 115 2.04 -1.87 12.62
N GLU A 116 3.25 -1.90 13.19
CA GLU A 116 3.47 -2.18 14.62
C GLU A 116 2.80 -3.51 15.07
N SER A 117 2.73 -4.50 14.18
CA SER A 117 1.97 -5.75 14.36
C SER A 117 2.45 -6.61 15.53
N PHE A 118 3.63 -6.30 16.10
CA PHE A 118 4.16 -6.95 17.29
C PHE A 118 3.48 -6.50 18.58
N ILE A 119 2.90 -5.29 18.61
CA ILE A 119 2.14 -4.75 19.75
C ILE A 119 0.65 -4.52 19.43
N ALA A 120 0.24 -4.61 18.16
CA ALA A 120 -1.14 -4.47 17.76
C ALA A 120 -2.06 -5.52 18.41
N PHE A 121 -3.24 -5.10 18.86
CA PHE A 121 -4.22 -5.99 19.52
C PHE A 121 -4.82 -7.04 18.59
N ASP A 122 -4.70 -6.86 17.28
CA ASP A 122 -5.11 -7.80 16.23
C ASP A 122 -3.91 -8.46 15.52
N GLY A 123 -2.69 -8.23 15.99
CA GLY A 123 -1.47 -8.87 15.47
C GLY A 123 -1.13 -8.43 14.05
N ASP A 124 -0.87 -9.38 13.16
CA ASP A 124 -0.41 -9.13 11.79
C ASP A 124 -1.52 -8.87 10.75
N VAL A 125 -2.73 -8.53 11.18
CA VAL A 125 -3.91 -8.43 10.32
C VAL A 125 -3.71 -7.48 9.15
N ASP A 126 -3.18 -6.27 9.38
CA ASP A 126 -2.98 -5.31 8.30
C ASP A 126 -1.85 -5.72 7.36
N ALA A 127 -0.75 -6.24 7.90
CA ALA A 127 0.36 -6.75 7.10
C ALA A 127 -0.08 -7.89 6.17
N ILE A 128 -0.84 -8.88 6.68
CA ILE A 128 -1.27 -10.02 5.87
C ILE A 128 -2.38 -9.66 4.87
N ARG A 129 -3.27 -8.72 5.22
CA ARG A 129 -4.29 -8.18 4.31
C ARG A 129 -3.65 -7.42 3.15
N LEU A 130 -2.58 -6.68 3.39
CA LEU A 130 -1.82 -6.01 2.33
C LEU A 130 -1.26 -7.04 1.34
N ILE A 131 -0.66 -8.14 1.83
CA ILE A 131 -0.15 -9.19 0.94
C ILE A 131 -1.28 -9.80 0.11
N ALA A 132 -2.42 -10.09 0.73
CA ALA A 132 -3.58 -10.61 0.00
C ALA A 132 -4.13 -9.62 -1.04
N ALA A 133 -4.10 -8.31 -0.75
CA ALA A 133 -4.56 -7.28 -1.68
C ALA A 133 -3.64 -7.14 -2.92
N ILE A 134 -2.32 -7.30 -2.74
CA ILE A 134 -1.34 -7.13 -3.83
C ILE A 134 -1.13 -8.44 -4.62
N TRP A 135 -1.00 -9.59 -3.94
CA TRP A 135 -0.64 -10.88 -4.56
C TRP A 135 -1.73 -11.96 -4.49
N GLY A 136 -2.88 -11.66 -3.90
CA GLY A 136 -3.98 -12.61 -3.73
C GLY A 136 -3.85 -13.53 -2.51
N GLN A 137 -4.96 -14.14 -2.12
CA GLN A 137 -5.06 -14.99 -0.92
C GLN A 137 -4.17 -16.24 -1.00
N GLU A 138 -3.98 -16.80 -2.20
CA GLU A 138 -3.10 -17.96 -2.40
C GLU A 138 -1.66 -17.63 -2.00
N THR A 139 -1.15 -16.47 -2.39
CA THR A 139 0.19 -16.01 -1.99
C THR A 139 0.24 -15.74 -0.49
N ALA A 140 -0.76 -15.05 0.06
CA ALA A 140 -0.85 -14.80 1.50
C ALA A 140 -0.84 -16.10 2.33
N SER A 141 -1.42 -17.19 1.82
CA SER A 141 -1.42 -18.51 2.46
C SER A 141 -0.04 -19.16 2.59
N ARG A 142 0.93 -18.73 1.78
CA ARG A 142 2.30 -19.24 1.79
C ARG A 142 3.28 -18.41 2.62
N ILE A 143 2.82 -17.28 3.15
CA ILE A 143 3.64 -16.40 4.00
C ILE A 143 3.88 -17.07 5.36
N LYS A 144 5.14 -17.07 5.80
CA LYS A 144 5.50 -17.33 7.18
C LYS A 144 5.07 -16.13 8.03
N ARG A 145 3.97 -16.29 8.75
CA ARG A 145 3.38 -15.25 9.61
C ARG A 145 4.00 -15.20 11.00
N PHE A 146 3.97 -14.03 11.63
CA PHE A 146 4.40 -13.75 13.01
C PHE A 146 3.24 -13.11 13.77
N SER A 147 3.11 -13.42 15.08
CA SER A 147 1.98 -13.00 15.92
C SER A 147 0.57 -13.13 15.27
N PRO A 148 0.20 -14.23 14.57
CA PRO A 148 -1.10 -14.30 13.91
C PRO A 148 -2.21 -14.62 14.91
N PHE A 149 -3.04 -13.62 15.24
CA PHE A 149 -4.18 -13.81 16.15
C PHE A 149 -5.42 -14.36 15.43
N TYR A 150 -5.49 -14.18 14.10
CA TYR A 150 -6.58 -14.66 13.27
C TYR A 150 -6.06 -15.59 12.16
N SER A 151 -6.81 -16.67 11.90
CA SER A 151 -6.57 -17.54 10.75
C SER A 151 -6.89 -16.78 9.45
N LEU A 152 -6.24 -17.17 8.34
CA LEU A 152 -6.54 -16.58 7.03
C LEU A 152 -7.99 -16.83 6.61
N GLU A 153 -8.53 -18.00 6.94
CA GLU A 153 -9.94 -18.32 6.73
C GLU A 153 -10.84 -17.32 7.45
N SER A 154 -10.55 -16.99 8.72
CA SER A 154 -11.34 -16.00 9.46
C SER A 154 -11.23 -14.60 8.88
N LEU A 155 -10.08 -14.23 8.32
CA LEU A 155 -9.85 -12.89 7.77
C LEU A 155 -10.46 -12.69 6.39
N PHE A 156 -10.55 -13.75 5.59
CA PHE A 156 -10.94 -13.68 4.18
C PHE A 156 -12.25 -14.40 3.84
N ARG A 157 -12.96 -14.96 4.84
CA ARG A 157 -14.30 -15.48 4.62
C ARG A 157 -15.19 -14.37 4.06
N GLU A 158 -15.70 -14.57 2.86
CA GLU A 158 -16.69 -13.70 2.25
C GLU A 158 -17.92 -13.65 3.18
N LYS A 159 -18.41 -12.43 3.46
CA LYS A 159 -19.67 -12.23 4.19
C LYS A 159 -20.85 -12.40 3.24
#